data_AF-A0A362X2K8-F1
#
_entry.id   AF-A0A362X2K8-F1
#
_cell.length_a   1.000
_cell.length_b   1.000
_cell.length_c   1.000
_cell.angle_alpha   90.00
_cell.angle_beta   90.00
_cell.angle_gamma   90.00
#
_symmetry.space_group_name_H-M   'P 1'
#
loop_
_entity.id
_entity.type
_entity.pdbx_description
1 polymer ?
#
loop_
_entity_poly.entity_id
_entity_poly.type
_entity_poly.pdbx_seq_one_letter_code
_entity_poly.pdbx_strand_id
1 'polypeptide(L)'
;MQKSFKYTLFAVIVAVCCNYIAAQQTPTYKDVLLNGKPAKLNMATGEFILVNGKTIDTIKPLQLNSNLKNKTTSIDTVAQALLKHKHSASNFHIVKAGETLFGLSKKYGASLNELKKANNLETTLVAVGQKLRVKNLDAVEETPTTWTVGKGDTLYNIAKRHGITVAALKQLNALKNNTIYIGQKLRLK
;
A
#
# COMPACT_ATOMS: atom_id res chain seq x y z
N MET A 1 -12.40 -2.68 -74.11
CA MET A 1 -13.13 -2.98 -72.86
C MET A 1 -12.13 -3.35 -71.76
N GLN A 2 -12.06 -2.47 -70.75
CA GLN A 2 -11.63 -2.64 -69.35
C GLN A 2 -10.34 -3.41 -69.01
N LYS A 3 -9.24 -2.66 -68.98
CA LYS A 3 -8.10 -2.83 -68.07
C LYS A 3 -8.49 -2.38 -66.63
N SER A 4 -7.85 -2.95 -65.61
CA SER A 4 -7.49 -2.31 -64.32
C SER A 4 -8.34 -2.44 -63.03
N PHE A 5 -9.15 -3.49 -62.80
CA PHE A 5 -9.96 -3.54 -61.56
C PHE A 5 -9.79 -4.74 -60.60
N LYS A 6 -8.74 -5.58 -60.75
CA LYS A 6 -8.60 -6.79 -59.89
C LYS A 6 -7.41 -6.82 -58.93
N TYR A 7 -6.50 -5.84 -58.95
CA TYR A 7 -5.31 -5.85 -58.07
C TYR A 7 -5.41 -4.94 -56.84
N THR A 8 -6.48 -4.15 -56.67
CA THR A 8 -6.62 -3.26 -55.50
C THR A 8 -7.32 -3.93 -54.31
N LEU A 9 -8.05 -5.04 -54.52
CA LEU A 9 -8.86 -5.64 -53.45
C LEU A 9 -8.09 -6.66 -52.59
N PHE A 10 -6.99 -7.24 -53.08
CA PHE A 10 -6.19 -8.18 -52.30
C PHE A 10 -5.20 -7.49 -51.35
N ALA A 11 -4.85 -6.23 -51.60
CA ALA A 11 -3.95 -5.47 -50.71
C ALA A 11 -4.66 -4.91 -49.46
N VAL A 12 -5.98 -4.74 -49.49
CA VAL A 12 -6.74 -4.20 -48.35
C VAL A 12 -7.09 -5.27 -47.32
N ILE A 13 -7.20 -6.55 -47.71
CA ILE A 13 -7.53 -7.63 -46.77
C ILE A 13 -6.30 -8.11 -45.98
N VAL A 14 -5.10 -8.06 -46.57
CA VAL A 14 -3.87 -8.44 -45.82
C VAL A 14 -3.45 -7.35 -44.83
N ALA A 15 -3.76 -6.07 -45.09
CA ALA A 15 -3.46 -4.98 -44.17
C ALA A 15 -4.39 -4.92 -42.94
N VAL A 16 -5.59 -5.52 -42.99
CA VAL A 16 -6.47 -5.63 -41.82
C VAL A 16 -6.10 -6.83 -40.94
N CYS A 17 -5.36 -7.82 -41.44
CA CYS A 17 -4.84 -8.92 -40.62
C CYS A 17 -3.47 -8.61 -39.96
N CYS A 18 -2.72 -7.61 -40.44
CA CYS A 18 -1.45 -7.23 -39.81
C CYS A 18 -1.58 -6.27 -38.60
N ASN A 19 -2.74 -5.64 -38.39
CA ASN A 19 -2.97 -4.75 -37.24
C ASN A 19 -3.53 -5.48 -35.99
N TYR A 20 -3.54 -6.81 -35.99
CA TYR A 20 -3.88 -7.61 -34.80
C TYR A 20 -2.64 -8.24 -34.13
N ILE A 21 -1.43 -7.80 -34.49
CA ILE A 21 -0.17 -8.25 -33.87
C ILE A 21 0.39 -7.11 -33.02
N ALA A 22 -0.31 -6.77 -31.94
CA ALA A 22 0.23 -6.14 -30.74
C ALA A 22 -0.83 -6.17 -29.64
N ALA A 23 -1.42 -7.34 -29.36
CA ALA A 23 -1.98 -7.58 -28.05
C ALA A 23 -0.80 -7.51 -27.08
N GLN A 24 -0.56 -6.34 -26.50
CA GLN A 24 0.41 -6.18 -25.43
C GLN A 24 0.00 -7.17 -24.34
N GLN A 25 0.74 -8.29 -24.23
CA GLN A 25 0.60 -9.20 -23.11
C GLN A 25 0.84 -8.36 -21.86
N THR A 26 -0.22 -8.05 -21.13
CA THR A 26 -0.07 -7.44 -19.82
C THR A 26 0.75 -8.43 -18.99
N PRO A 27 1.92 -8.02 -18.45
CA PRO A 27 2.73 -8.94 -17.67
C PRO A 27 1.86 -9.49 -16.55
N THR A 28 1.67 -10.81 -16.53
CA THR A 28 0.93 -11.48 -15.47
C THR A 28 1.83 -11.53 -14.24
N TYR A 29 1.37 -10.94 -13.14
CA TYR A 29 2.10 -10.95 -11.88
C TYR A 29 1.50 -11.98 -10.93
N LYS A 30 2.36 -12.76 -10.26
CA LYS A 30 1.98 -13.68 -9.20
C LYS A 30 2.46 -13.16 -7.84
N ASP A 31 1.56 -13.14 -6.86
CA ASP A 31 1.90 -12.79 -5.49
C ASP A 31 2.75 -13.91 -4.86
N VAL A 32 3.89 -13.55 -4.29
CA VAL A 32 4.85 -14.47 -3.67
C VAL A 32 5.44 -13.87 -2.38
N LEU A 33 6.04 -14.72 -1.54
CA LEU A 33 6.87 -14.27 -0.42
C LEU A 33 8.35 -14.43 -0.80
N LEU A 34 9.10 -13.33 -0.83
CA LEU A 34 10.56 -13.33 -1.04
C LEU A 34 11.25 -12.98 0.27
N ASN A 35 12.06 -13.90 0.81
CA ASN A 35 12.73 -13.75 2.10
C ASN A 35 11.77 -13.35 3.24
N GLY A 36 10.57 -13.93 3.22
CA GLY A 36 9.53 -13.63 4.19
C GLY A 36 8.84 -12.28 4.00
N LYS A 37 8.97 -11.60 2.86
CA LYS A 37 8.24 -10.35 2.55
C LYS A 37 7.32 -10.50 1.34
N PRO A 38 6.18 -9.81 1.29
CA PRO A 38 5.32 -9.77 0.10
C PRO A 38 6.03 -9.17 -1.12
N ALA A 39 6.01 -9.90 -2.22
CA ALA A 39 6.57 -9.50 -3.52
C ALA A 39 5.63 -9.93 -4.67
N LYS A 40 5.78 -9.31 -5.83
CA LYS A 40 5.16 -9.71 -7.09
C LYS A 40 6.23 -10.30 -8.00
N LEU A 41 6.00 -11.50 -8.53
CA LEU A 41 6.81 -12.13 -9.57
C LEU A 41 6.20 -11.84 -10.93
N ASN A 42 6.96 -11.19 -11.81
CA ASN A 42 6.60 -11.07 -13.21
C ASN A 42 6.77 -12.44 -13.88
N MET A 43 5.68 -13.05 -14.34
CA MET A 43 5.71 -14.39 -14.94
C MET A 43 6.35 -14.41 -16.33
N ALA A 44 6.46 -13.25 -17.00
CA ALA A 44 7.09 -13.13 -18.32
C ALA A 44 8.61 -12.91 -18.23
N THR A 45 9.07 -12.12 -17.25
CA THR A 45 10.50 -11.75 -17.13
C THR A 45 11.23 -12.46 -15.99
N GLY A 46 10.51 -13.05 -15.04
CA GLY A 46 11.09 -13.61 -13.81
C GLY A 46 11.49 -12.55 -12.77
N GLU A 47 11.21 -11.27 -13.03
CA GLU A 47 11.58 -10.17 -12.13
C GLU A 47 10.72 -10.15 -10.86
N PHE A 48 11.33 -9.88 -9.70
CA PHE A 48 10.63 -9.69 -8.44
C PHE A 48 10.52 -8.21 -8.06
N ILE A 49 9.32 -7.78 -7.69
CA ILE A 49 9.05 -6.42 -7.20
C ILE A 49 8.54 -6.52 -5.76
N LEU A 50 9.23 -5.89 -4.80
CA LEU A 50 8.75 -5.82 -3.41
C LEU A 50 7.46 -4.99 -3.34
N VAL A 51 6.45 -5.54 -2.67
CA VAL A 51 5.19 -4.80 -2.44
C VAL A 51 5.42 -3.82 -1.30
N ASN A 52 5.22 -2.52 -1.56
CA ASN A 52 5.39 -1.40 -0.63
C ASN A 52 6.83 -1.21 -0.09
N GLY A 53 7.70 -0.55 -0.85
CA GLY A 53 9.11 -0.28 -0.53
C GLY A 53 9.40 0.53 0.75
N LYS A 54 8.96 0.07 1.92
CA LYS A 54 9.28 0.59 3.24
C LYS A 54 10.30 -0.35 3.90
N THR A 55 11.47 0.20 4.16
CA THR A 55 12.61 -0.45 4.82
C THR A 55 12.19 -1.11 6.14
N ILE A 56 12.79 -2.27 6.42
CA ILE A 56 12.64 -3.00 7.69
C ILE A 56 13.56 -2.30 8.68
N ASP A 57 12.99 -1.45 9.53
CA ASP A 57 13.68 -1.03 10.74
C ASP A 57 13.21 -1.93 11.88
N THR A 58 14.18 -2.72 12.35
CA THR A 58 14.18 -3.61 13.50
C THR A 58 13.39 -3.03 14.69
N ILE A 59 12.25 -3.64 15.04
CA ILE A 59 11.60 -3.37 16.32
C ILE A 59 12.16 -4.35 17.35
N LYS A 60 13.05 -3.83 18.19
CA LYS A 60 13.47 -4.45 19.46
C LYS A 60 12.23 -4.57 20.37
N PRO A 61 11.94 -5.72 21.00
CA PRO A 61 10.74 -5.89 21.81
C PRO A 61 10.77 -4.98 23.04
N LEU A 62 9.71 -4.17 23.22
CA LEU A 62 9.48 -3.42 24.44
C LEU A 62 9.00 -4.38 25.54
N GLN A 63 9.73 -4.35 26.65
CA GLN A 63 9.48 -5.14 27.85
C GLN A 63 8.21 -4.69 28.58
N LEU A 64 7.53 -5.66 29.16
CA LEU A 64 6.33 -5.54 30.01
C LEU A 64 6.69 -4.86 31.34
N ASN A 65 5.93 -3.84 31.75
CA ASN A 65 5.97 -3.34 33.13
C ASN A 65 4.66 -3.66 33.86
N SER A 66 4.74 -4.64 34.76
CA SER A 66 3.68 -4.97 35.72
C SER A 66 3.77 -4.04 36.94
N ASN A 67 2.84 -3.09 37.09
CA ASN A 67 2.58 -2.51 38.41
C ASN A 67 1.23 -1.77 38.49
N LEU A 68 0.15 -2.50 38.79
CA LEU A 68 -1.01 -1.92 39.46
C LEU A 68 -1.39 -2.80 40.65
N LYS A 69 -0.90 -2.37 41.81
CA LYS A 69 -1.32 -2.80 43.13
C LYS A 69 -2.55 -1.96 43.55
N ASN A 70 -3.69 -2.66 43.61
CA ASN A 70 -4.85 -2.51 44.53
C ASN A 70 -5.38 -1.12 44.97
N LYS A 71 -6.65 -0.83 44.61
CA LYS A 71 -7.64 -0.23 45.52
C LYS A 71 -9.07 -0.60 45.12
N THR A 72 -9.79 -1.17 46.08
CA THR A 72 -11.08 -1.85 45.97
C THR A 72 -12.26 -0.87 45.83
N THR A 73 -13.08 -1.04 44.80
CA THR A 73 -14.47 -0.55 44.75
C THR A 73 -15.31 -1.63 44.05
N SER A 74 -16.24 -2.24 44.79
CA SER A 74 -17.34 -3.14 44.36
C SER A 74 -17.07 -4.13 43.21
N ILE A 75 -16.71 -5.36 43.58
CA ILE A 75 -16.36 -6.49 42.72
C ILE A 75 -17.41 -6.88 41.66
N ASP A 76 -18.70 -6.59 41.85
CA ASP A 76 -19.75 -7.02 40.92
C ASP A 76 -19.96 -6.03 39.76
N THR A 77 -19.88 -4.73 40.03
CA THR A 77 -19.92 -3.70 38.98
C THR A 77 -18.60 -3.66 38.22
N VAL A 78 -17.48 -3.92 38.92
CA VAL A 78 -16.17 -4.07 38.29
C VAL A 78 -16.11 -5.37 37.47
N ALA A 79 -16.66 -6.50 37.90
CA ALA A 79 -16.72 -7.70 37.06
C ALA A 79 -17.48 -7.47 35.75
N GLN A 80 -18.62 -6.76 35.78
CA GLN A 80 -19.39 -6.44 34.57
C GLN A 80 -18.72 -5.35 33.71
N ALA A 81 -18.03 -4.37 34.31
CA ALA A 81 -17.22 -3.38 33.60
C ALA A 81 -15.92 -3.98 33.02
N LEU A 82 -15.33 -4.99 33.66
CA LEU A 82 -14.13 -5.71 33.22
C LEU A 82 -14.45 -6.76 32.14
N LEU A 83 -15.68 -7.30 32.09
CA LEU A 83 -16.14 -8.09 30.94
C LEU A 83 -16.41 -7.22 29.71
N LYS A 84 -16.85 -5.98 29.91
CA LYS A 84 -17.06 -4.99 28.83
C LYS A 84 -15.75 -4.35 28.33
N HIS A 85 -14.70 -4.35 29.16
CA HIS A 85 -13.36 -3.92 28.80
C HIS A 85 -12.33 -5.07 28.84
N LYS A 86 -12.78 -6.30 28.51
CA LYS A 86 -11.88 -7.44 28.34
C LYS A 86 -11.04 -7.20 27.09
N HIS A 87 -9.86 -6.67 27.34
CA HIS A 87 -8.80 -6.36 26.39
C HIS A 87 -9.12 -5.13 25.54
N SER A 88 -8.52 -3.98 25.90
CA SER A 88 -8.13 -2.99 24.89
C SER A 88 -7.11 -3.68 23.99
N ALA A 89 -7.59 -4.59 23.12
CA ALA A 89 -6.74 -5.30 22.20
C ALA A 89 -6.11 -4.21 21.36
N SER A 90 -4.78 -4.19 21.38
CA SER A 90 -3.95 -3.29 20.60
C SER A 90 -4.58 -3.06 19.22
N ASN A 91 -4.56 -1.81 18.75
CA ASN A 91 -4.99 -1.49 17.39
C ASN A 91 -4.19 -2.27 16.34
N PHE A 92 -3.08 -2.89 16.74
CA PHE A 92 -2.18 -3.66 15.92
C PHE A 92 -2.02 -5.11 16.39
N HIS A 93 -1.83 -6.01 15.43
CA HIS A 93 -1.49 -7.41 15.59
C HIS A 93 -0.16 -7.70 14.88
N ILE A 94 0.73 -8.47 15.51
CA ILE A 94 1.95 -8.98 14.89
C ILE A 94 1.65 -10.38 14.36
N VAL A 95 1.76 -10.56 13.04
CA VAL A 95 1.47 -11.83 12.37
C VAL A 95 2.40 -12.93 12.91
N LYS A 96 1.81 -14.03 13.34
CA LYS A 96 2.49 -15.23 13.84
C LYS A 96 2.60 -16.29 12.74
N ALA A 97 3.46 -17.27 12.96
CA ALA A 97 3.59 -18.40 12.05
C ALA A 97 2.23 -19.09 11.82
N GLY A 98 1.88 -19.33 10.56
CA GLY A 98 0.64 -19.98 10.14
C GLY A 98 -0.60 -19.07 10.08
N GLU A 99 -0.51 -17.80 10.48
CA GLU A 99 -1.62 -16.86 10.31
C GLU A 99 -1.73 -16.35 8.86
N THR A 100 -2.96 -16.15 8.40
CA THR A 100 -3.28 -15.59 7.09
C THR A 100 -4.07 -14.30 7.24
N LEU A 101 -4.03 -13.41 6.24
CA LEU A 101 -4.85 -12.19 6.28
C LEU A 101 -6.35 -12.51 6.40
N PHE A 102 -6.80 -13.61 5.78
CA PHE A 102 -8.18 -14.10 5.91
C PHE A 102 -8.48 -14.53 7.35
N GLY A 103 -7.65 -15.36 7.97
CA GLY A 103 -7.83 -15.79 9.35
C GLY A 103 -7.84 -14.61 10.33
N LEU A 104 -6.97 -13.64 10.10
CA LEU A 104 -6.93 -12.39 10.88
C LEU A 104 -8.18 -11.54 10.67
N SER A 105 -8.69 -11.41 9.44
CA SER A 105 -9.93 -10.69 9.17
C SER A 105 -11.11 -11.28 9.95
N LYS A 106 -11.22 -12.62 10.02
CA LYS A 106 -12.26 -13.32 10.80
C LYS A 106 -12.05 -13.14 12.29
N LYS A 107 -10.82 -13.26 12.77
CA LYS A 107 -10.45 -13.06 14.19
C LYS A 107 -10.81 -11.67 14.71
N TYR A 108 -10.71 -10.65 13.86
CA TYR A 108 -10.94 -9.24 14.23
C TYR A 108 -12.27 -8.68 13.73
N GLY A 109 -13.12 -9.48 13.08
CA GLY A 109 -14.42 -9.04 12.59
C GLY A 109 -14.35 -7.98 11.49
N ALA A 110 -13.30 -8.01 10.66
CA ALA A 110 -13.09 -7.07 9.56
C ALA A 110 -13.26 -7.77 8.20
N SER A 111 -13.64 -7.04 7.16
CA SER A 111 -13.52 -7.56 5.79
C SER A 111 -12.06 -7.57 5.34
N LEU A 112 -11.73 -8.43 4.38
CA LEU A 112 -10.39 -8.46 3.78
C LEU A 112 -10.05 -7.10 3.16
N ASN A 113 -11.03 -6.45 2.53
CA ASN A 113 -10.80 -5.18 1.86
C ASN A 113 -10.48 -4.05 2.85
N GLU A 114 -11.23 -3.94 3.95
CA GLU A 114 -10.96 -2.95 5.01
C GLU A 114 -9.59 -3.20 5.62
N LEU A 115 -9.28 -4.46 5.94
CA LEU A 115 -8.00 -4.81 6.54
C LEU A 115 -6.83 -4.55 5.59
N LYS A 116 -7.00 -4.82 4.28
CA LYS A 116 -6.00 -4.47 3.26
C LYS A 116 -5.79 -2.96 3.18
N LYS A 117 -6.87 -2.20 3.01
CA LYS A 117 -6.83 -0.73 2.89
C LYS A 117 -6.18 -0.07 4.10
N ALA A 118 -6.59 -0.45 5.31
CA ALA A 118 -6.04 0.10 6.56
C ALA A 118 -4.54 -0.17 6.76
N ASN A 119 -3.98 -1.13 6.00
CA ASN A 119 -2.59 -1.53 6.06
C ASN A 119 -1.84 -1.28 4.75
N ASN A 120 -2.46 -0.55 3.82
CA ASN A 120 -1.97 -0.29 2.46
C ASN A 120 -1.52 -1.57 1.73
N LEU A 121 -2.16 -2.72 1.98
CA LEU A 121 -1.78 -4.00 1.38
C LEU A 121 -2.36 -4.15 -0.03
N GLU A 122 -1.50 -4.36 -1.01
CA GLU A 122 -1.90 -4.68 -2.38
C GLU A 122 -2.41 -6.13 -2.50
N THR A 123 -1.85 -7.04 -1.71
CA THR A 123 -2.09 -8.49 -1.77
C THR A 123 -2.72 -9.00 -0.47
N THR A 124 -3.09 -10.29 -0.44
CA THR A 124 -3.54 -10.97 0.79
C THR A 124 -2.40 -11.69 1.52
N LEU A 125 -1.18 -11.67 0.95
CA LEU A 125 -0.01 -12.29 1.56
C LEU A 125 0.49 -11.42 2.70
N VAL A 126 0.73 -12.06 3.84
CA VAL A 126 1.26 -11.43 5.04
C VAL A 126 2.47 -12.21 5.52
N ALA A 127 3.45 -11.49 6.04
CA ALA A 127 4.70 -12.02 6.54
C ALA A 127 4.64 -12.27 8.05
N VAL A 128 5.30 -13.32 8.54
CA VAL A 128 5.51 -13.48 9.98
C VAL A 128 6.29 -12.28 10.52
N GLY A 129 5.86 -11.73 11.65
CA GLY A 129 6.41 -10.51 12.23
C GLY A 129 5.84 -9.22 11.66
N GLN A 130 5.03 -9.26 10.59
CA GLN A 130 4.39 -8.08 10.04
C GLN A 130 3.40 -7.48 11.04
N LYS A 131 3.52 -6.17 11.29
CA LYS A 131 2.59 -5.42 12.13
C LYS A 131 1.41 -4.96 11.28
N LEU A 132 0.21 -5.46 11.59
CA LEU A 132 -1.04 -5.11 10.93
C LEU A 132 -1.93 -4.34 11.88
N ARG A 133 -2.48 -3.21 11.44
CA ARG A 133 -3.64 -2.57 12.04
C ARG A 133 -4.85 -3.48 11.88
N VAL A 134 -5.47 -3.85 12.98
CA VAL A 134 -6.61 -4.78 13.03
C VAL A 134 -7.85 -4.18 13.69
N LYS A 135 -7.75 -2.94 14.18
CA LYS A 135 -8.85 -2.11 14.69
C LYS A 135 -8.66 -0.67 14.26
N ASN A 136 -9.71 0.14 14.41
CA ASN A 136 -9.76 1.51 13.89
C ASN A 136 -9.35 1.52 12.41
N LEU A 137 -9.94 0.61 11.63
CA LEU A 137 -9.57 0.41 10.23
C LEU A 137 -9.91 1.63 9.37
N ASP A 138 -10.87 2.44 9.83
CA ASP A 138 -11.28 3.69 9.19
C ASP A 138 -10.37 4.86 9.55
N ALA A 139 -9.47 4.68 10.52
CA ALA A 139 -8.44 5.68 10.81
C ALA A 139 -7.46 5.69 9.63
N VAL A 140 -7.61 6.70 8.77
CA VAL A 140 -6.66 6.99 7.70
C VAL A 140 -5.36 7.46 8.36
N GLU A 141 -4.39 6.56 8.52
CA GLU A 141 -3.00 7.02 8.62
C GLU A 141 -2.65 7.53 7.23
N GLU A 142 -2.67 8.86 7.07
CA GLU A 142 -2.04 9.52 5.94
C GLU A 142 -0.55 9.13 5.99
N THR A 143 -0.19 8.02 5.35
CA THR A 143 1.22 7.74 5.11
C THR A 143 1.73 8.91 4.28
N PRO A 144 2.72 9.66 4.78
CA PRO A 144 3.15 10.86 4.10
C PRO A 144 3.61 10.47 2.70
N THR A 145 2.87 10.88 1.69
CA THR A 145 3.29 10.66 0.31
C THR A 145 4.44 11.62 0.06
N THR A 146 5.60 11.09 -0.31
CA THR A 146 6.79 11.89 -0.57
C THR A 146 7.16 11.88 -2.04
N TRP A 147 7.59 13.02 -2.56
CA TRP A 147 8.16 13.19 -3.90
C TRP A 147 9.65 13.53 -3.80
N THR A 148 10.48 12.84 -4.58
CA THR A 148 11.90 13.19 -4.71
C THR A 148 12.08 14.09 -5.91
N VAL A 149 12.52 15.32 -5.68
CA VAL A 149 12.69 16.35 -6.72
C VAL A 149 13.69 15.89 -7.78
N GLY A 150 13.26 15.88 -9.04
CA GLY A 150 14.07 15.55 -10.21
C GLY A 150 14.61 16.78 -10.95
N LYS A 151 15.41 16.54 -11.99
CA LYS A 151 15.88 17.62 -12.88
C LYS A 151 14.69 18.25 -13.62
N GLY A 152 14.55 19.57 -13.51
CA GLY A 152 13.46 20.33 -14.15
C GLY A 152 12.16 20.41 -13.35
N ASP A 153 12.13 19.85 -12.14
CA ASP A 153 11.00 20.01 -11.24
C ASP A 153 10.94 21.44 -10.67
N THR A 154 9.71 21.90 -10.46
CA THR A 154 9.38 23.15 -9.79
C THR A 154 8.29 22.88 -8.76
N LEU A 155 8.13 23.74 -7.75
CA LEU A 155 6.99 23.57 -6.84
C LEU A 155 5.65 23.60 -7.58
N TYR A 156 5.53 24.38 -8.66
CA TYR A 156 4.31 24.48 -9.44
C TYR A 156 3.94 23.17 -10.14
N ASN A 157 4.87 22.58 -10.91
CA ASN A 157 4.54 21.36 -11.66
C ASN A 157 4.35 20.14 -10.74
N ILE A 158 5.08 20.05 -9.63
CA ILE A 158 4.87 19.03 -8.60
C ILE A 158 3.48 19.21 -7.99
N ALA A 159 3.17 20.41 -7.49
CA ALA A 159 1.89 20.67 -6.83
C ALA A 159 0.71 20.38 -7.77
N LYS A 160 0.78 20.85 -9.02
CA LYS A 160 -0.22 20.58 -10.07
C LYS A 160 -0.39 19.09 -10.36
N ARG A 161 0.71 18.33 -10.48
CA ARG A 161 0.68 16.87 -10.72
C ARG A 161 0.00 16.11 -9.58
N HIS A 162 0.16 16.59 -8.35
CA HIS A 162 -0.37 15.94 -7.15
C HIS A 162 -1.66 16.57 -6.63
N GLY A 163 -2.26 17.51 -7.36
CA GLY A 163 -3.54 18.11 -7.00
C GLY A 163 -3.51 18.96 -5.72
N ILE A 164 -2.35 19.49 -5.34
CA ILE A 164 -2.19 20.38 -4.19
C ILE A 164 -1.77 21.79 -4.66
N THR A 165 -1.88 22.78 -3.79
CA THR A 165 -1.39 24.14 -4.10
C THR A 165 0.08 24.28 -3.74
N VAL A 166 0.79 25.21 -4.41
CA VAL A 166 2.17 25.54 -4.06
C VAL A 166 2.26 26.02 -2.61
N ALA A 167 1.28 26.79 -2.13
CA ALA A 167 1.22 27.25 -0.75
C ALA A 167 1.13 26.09 0.24
N ALA A 168 0.23 25.13 0.00
CA ALA A 168 0.09 23.93 0.83
C ALA A 168 1.37 23.09 0.82
N LEU A 169 1.97 22.89 -0.37
CA LEU A 169 3.23 22.17 -0.51
C LEU A 169 4.37 22.83 0.28
N LYS A 170 4.47 24.16 0.23
CA LYS A 170 5.46 24.92 1.01
C LYS A 170 5.22 24.79 2.51
N GLN A 171 3.98 24.98 2.96
CA GLN A 171 3.62 24.91 4.37
C GLN A 171 3.92 23.52 4.94
N LEU A 172 3.55 22.46 4.23
CA LEU A 172 3.77 21.07 4.62
C LEU A 172 5.26 20.72 4.76
N ASN A 173 6.14 21.41 4.01
CA ASN A 173 7.57 21.17 3.98
C ASN A 173 8.40 22.29 4.63
N ALA A 174 7.75 23.23 5.33
CA ALA A 174 8.39 24.40 5.95
C ALA A 174 9.29 25.20 4.98
N LEU A 175 8.92 25.30 3.70
CA LEU A 175 9.68 26.03 2.68
C LEU A 175 9.39 27.53 2.73
N LYS A 176 10.43 28.34 2.89
CA LYS A 176 10.31 29.81 2.90
C LYS A 176 10.12 30.38 1.49
N ASN A 177 10.87 29.85 0.52
CA ASN A 177 10.87 30.31 -0.87
C ASN A 177 10.48 29.17 -1.82
N ASN A 178 10.59 29.42 -3.13
CA ASN A 178 10.23 28.45 -4.17
C ASN A 178 11.43 27.57 -4.61
N THR A 179 12.58 27.72 -3.97
CA THR A 179 13.80 27.00 -4.32
C THR A 179 13.72 25.58 -3.77
N ILE A 180 13.95 24.62 -4.66
CA ILE A 180 14.05 23.19 -4.36
C ILE A 180 15.28 22.61 -5.05
N TYR A 181 15.85 21.56 -4.46
CA TYR A 181 17.07 20.94 -4.95
C TYR A 181 16.79 19.53 -5.46
N ILE A 182 17.50 19.12 -6.51
CA ILE A 182 17.43 17.75 -7.01
C ILE A 182 17.79 16.78 -5.87
N GLY A 183 16.99 15.72 -5.70
CA GLY A 183 17.11 14.76 -4.61
C GLY A 183 16.40 15.17 -3.32
N GLN A 184 15.90 16.41 -3.21
CA GLN A 184 15.12 16.84 -2.04
C GLN A 184 13.82 16.05 -1.95
N LYS A 185 13.50 15.53 -0.76
CA LYS A 185 12.23 14.87 -0.48
C LYS A 185 11.20 15.88 0.00
N LEU A 186 10.08 15.98 -0.70
CA LEU A 186 8.93 16.80 -0.35
C LEU A 186 7.76 15.92 0.07
N ARG A 187 7.15 16.22 1.21
CA ARG A 187 5.86 15.69 1.65
C ARG A 187 4.75 16.30 0.80
N LEU A 188 3.77 15.50 0.42
CA LEU A 188 2.63 15.89 -0.43
C LEU A 188 1.29 15.83 0.31
N LYS A 189 1.22 15.07 1.40
CA LYS A 189 0.11 14.97 2.35
C LYS A 189 0.62 14.54 3.72
#